data_AF-A0A7C1YWL9-F1
#
_entry.id   AF-A0A7C1YWL9-F1
#
_cell.length_a   1.000
_cell.length_b   1.000
_cell.length_c   1.000
_cell.angle_alpha   90.00
_cell.angle_beta   90.00
_cell.angle_gamma   90.00
#
_symmetry.space_group_name_H-M   'P 1'
#
loop_
_entity.id
_entity.type
_entity.pdbx_description
1 polymer ?
#
loop_
_entity_poly.entity_id
_entity_poly.type
_entity_poly.pdbx_seq_one_letter_code
_entity_poly.pdbx_strand_id
1 'polypeptide(L)'
;MFHLLSHPARLRILDELRRDEACVCHLQAVLGRPQAYVFQQLRVLRDAGMVADRKDGLLVYYRLANRRVERLLEEMLGPAGQATRPPDCPCSRCAFCNL
;
A
#
# COMPACT_ATOMS: atom_id res chain seq x y z
N MET A 1 -9.17 7.99 15.24
CA MET A 1 -7.93 8.05 14.42
C MET A 1 -7.01 6.85 14.66
N PHE A 2 -6.66 6.52 15.91
CA PHE A 2 -5.77 5.40 16.23
C PHE A 2 -6.25 4.01 15.80
N HIS A 3 -7.55 3.70 15.87
CA HIS A 3 -8.10 2.40 15.44
C HIS A 3 -7.85 2.07 13.96
N LEU A 4 -7.67 3.08 13.11
CA LEU A 4 -7.36 2.87 11.70
C LEU A 4 -5.93 2.31 11.53
N LEU A 5 -5.00 2.75 12.37
CA LEU A 5 -3.62 2.27 12.40
C LEU A 5 -3.43 1.03 13.27
N SER A 6 -4.42 0.63 14.08
CA SER A 6 -4.30 -0.57 14.94
C SER A 6 -4.50 -1.91 14.20
N HIS A 7 -4.93 -1.90 12.94
CA HIS A 7 -5.23 -3.15 12.23
C HIS A 7 -4.01 -3.63 11.44
N PRO A 8 -3.55 -4.89 11.65
CA PRO A 8 -2.27 -5.37 11.10
C PRO A 8 -2.22 -5.31 9.57
N ALA A 9 -3.31 -5.66 8.88
CA ALA A 9 -3.39 -5.53 7.42
C ALA A 9 -3.23 -4.09 6.92
N ARG A 10 -3.84 -3.10 7.59
CA ARG A 10 -3.74 -1.69 7.18
C ARG A 10 -2.34 -1.15 7.41
N LEU A 11 -1.71 -1.50 8.53
CA LEU A 11 -0.31 -1.18 8.78
C LEU A 11 0.60 -1.77 7.71
N ARG A 12 0.40 -3.05 7.33
CA ARG A 12 1.19 -3.66 6.25
C ARG A 12 0.98 -2.97 4.90
N ILE A 13 -0.24 -2.59 4.56
CA ILE A 13 -0.51 -1.82 3.33
C ILE A 13 0.23 -0.47 3.38
N LEU A 14 0.14 0.27 4.48
CA LEU A 14 0.80 1.57 4.62
C LEU A 14 2.34 1.45 4.67
N ASP A 15 2.86 0.38 5.25
CA ASP A 15 4.29 0.06 5.28
C ASP A 15 4.84 -0.37 3.93
N GLU A 16 4.00 -0.94 3.07
CA GLU A 16 4.37 -1.20 1.68
C GLU A 16 4.30 0.09 0.85
N LEU A 17 3.21 0.85 0.98
CA LEU A 17 2.96 2.07 0.19
C LEU A 17 3.88 3.24 0.52
N ARG A 18 4.59 3.21 1.66
CA ARG A 18 5.64 4.18 1.96
C ARG A 18 6.93 3.94 1.17
N ARG A 19 7.11 2.73 0.64
CA ARG A 19 8.32 2.34 -0.09
C ARG A 19 8.17 2.70 -1.56
N ASP A 20 7.00 2.37 -2.13
CA ASP A 20 6.62 2.74 -3.49
C ASP A 20 5.10 2.60 -3.70
N GLU A 21 4.58 3.06 -4.85
CA GLU A 21 3.20 2.80 -5.24
C GLU A 21 2.98 1.31 -5.60
N ALA A 22 1.84 0.75 -5.21
CA ALA A 22 1.55 -0.67 -5.40
C ALA A 22 0.15 -0.91 -5.98
N CYS A 23 0.08 -1.90 -6.87
CA CYS A 23 -1.17 -2.42 -7.41
C CYS A 23 -1.89 -3.33 -6.39
N VAL A 24 -3.21 -3.51 -6.51
CA VAL A 24 -3.99 -4.36 -5.58
C VAL A 24 -3.46 -5.80 -5.54
N CYS A 25 -3.04 -6.35 -6.68
CA CYS A 25 -2.44 -7.69 -6.78
C CYS A 25 -1.13 -7.81 -6.00
N HIS A 26 -0.31 -6.75 -5.97
CA HIS A 26 0.92 -6.71 -5.18
C HIS A 26 0.60 -6.73 -3.68
N LEU A 27 -0.32 -5.88 -3.25
CA LEU A 27 -0.79 -5.87 -1.86
C LEU A 27 -1.43 -7.21 -1.47
N GLN A 28 -2.11 -7.88 -2.39
CA GLN A 28 -2.62 -9.24 -2.17
C GLN A 28 -1.49 -10.23 -1.85
N ALA A 29 -0.41 -10.21 -2.63
CA ALA A 29 0.75 -11.07 -2.42
C ALA A 29 1.48 -10.73 -1.11
N VAL A 30 1.68 -9.44 -0.79
CA VAL A 30 2.31 -9.00 0.47
C VAL A 30 1.48 -9.39 1.71
N LEU A 31 0.15 -9.28 1.62
CA LEU A 31 -0.73 -9.58 2.74
C LEU A 31 -1.07 -11.07 2.87
N GLY A 32 -0.94 -11.86 1.80
CA GLY A 32 -1.41 -13.25 1.75
C GLY A 32 -2.92 -13.37 1.99
N ARG A 33 -3.70 -12.37 1.55
CA ARG A 33 -5.15 -12.28 1.75
C ARG A 33 -5.88 -12.15 0.43
N PRO A 34 -7.15 -12.58 0.30
CA PRO A 34 -7.92 -12.43 -0.94
C PRO A 34 -8.08 -10.97 -1.39
N GLN A 35 -8.18 -10.75 -2.71
CA GLN A 35 -8.30 -9.41 -3.29
C GLN A 35 -9.46 -8.58 -2.71
N ALA A 36 -10.62 -9.21 -2.46
CA ALA A 36 -11.78 -8.56 -1.85
C ALA A 36 -11.46 -7.97 -0.46
N TYR A 37 -10.66 -8.68 0.33
CA TYR A 37 -10.24 -8.22 1.64
C TYR A 37 -9.30 -7.00 1.53
N VAL A 38 -8.33 -7.07 0.62
CA VAL A 38 -7.40 -5.95 0.36
C VAL A 38 -8.16 -4.72 -0.11
N PHE A 39 -9.11 -4.88 -1.04
CA PHE A 39 -9.94 -3.78 -1.54
C PHE A 39 -10.76 -3.12 -0.43
N GLN A 40 -11.34 -3.92 0.49
CA GLN A 40 -12.05 -3.38 1.66
C GLN A 40 -11.12 -2.53 2.54
N GLN A 41 -9.90 -3.00 2.83
CA GLN A 41 -8.94 -2.22 3.63
C GLN A 41 -8.48 -0.95 2.91
N LEU A 42 -8.23 -1.02 1.60
CA LEU A 42 -7.88 0.15 0.78
C LEU A 42 -8.99 1.18 0.74
N ARG A 43 -10.26 0.75 0.65
CA ARG A 43 -11.41 1.65 0.73
C ARG A 43 -11.43 2.39 2.06
N VAL A 44 -11.28 1.68 3.17
CA VAL A 44 -11.21 2.30 4.51
C VAL A 44 -10.05 3.29 4.62
N LEU A 45 -8.87 2.94 4.10
CA LEU A 45 -7.70 3.81 4.10
C LEU A 45 -7.89 5.05 3.22
N ARG A 46 -8.54 4.91 2.06
CA ARG A 46 -8.82 5.99 1.13
C ARG A 46 -9.87 6.95 1.70
N ASP A 47 -10.95 6.40 2.27
CA ASP A 47 -12.02 7.19 2.88
C ASP A 47 -11.48 7.98 4.10
N ALA A 48 -10.44 7.46 4.77
CA ALA A 48 -9.70 8.14 5.84
C ALA A 48 -8.61 9.11 5.34
N GLY A 49 -8.42 9.26 4.02
CA GLY A 49 -7.40 10.14 3.43
C GLY A 49 -5.96 9.69 3.65
N MET A 50 -5.72 8.41 3.94
CA MET A 50 -4.37 7.86 4.16
C MET A 50 -3.70 7.45 2.85
N VAL A 51 -4.48 6.96 1.89
CA VAL A 51 -4.00 6.53 0.58
C VAL A 51 -4.77 7.22 -0.54
N ALA A 52 -4.14 7.35 -1.69
CA ALA A 52 -4.73 7.81 -2.94
C ALA A 52 -4.56 6.75 -4.02
N ASP A 53 -5.52 6.68 -4.95
CA ASP A 53 -5.41 5.85 -6.14
C ASP A 53 -4.95 6.66 -7.37
N ARG A 54 -4.19 6.00 -8.24
CA ARG A 54 -3.72 6.49 -9.53
C ARG A 54 -4.06 5.42 -10.58
N LYS A 55 -4.74 5.83 -11.65
CA LYS A 55 -5.00 4.95 -12.80
C LYS A 55 -3.88 5.10 -13.82
N ASP A 56 -3.35 3.98 -14.27
CA ASP A 56 -2.38 3.91 -15.35
C ASP A 56 -2.80 2.81 -16.34
N GLY A 57 -3.40 3.23 -17.45
CA GLY A 57 -4.06 2.36 -18.40
C GLY A 57 -5.20 1.56 -17.75
N LEU A 58 -5.05 0.23 -17.74
CA LEU A 58 -6.02 -0.71 -17.15
C LEU A 58 -5.73 -1.03 -15.67
N LEU A 59 -4.61 -0.55 -15.13
CA LEU A 59 -4.16 -0.85 -13.77
C LEU A 59 -4.46 0.31 -12.83
N VAL A 60 -4.82 -0.03 -11.60
CA VAL A 60 -5.01 0.92 -10.50
C VAL A 60 -3.90 0.70 -9.47
N TYR A 61 -3.14 1.76 -9.25
CA TYR A 61 -2.07 1.84 -8.26
C TYR A 61 -2.53 2.64 -7.06
N TYR A 62 -2.02 2.30 -5.89
CA TYR A 62 -2.24 3.01 -4.66
C TYR A 62 -0.91 3.58 -4.17
N ARG A 63 -0.98 4.75 -3.55
CA ARG A 63 0.16 5.44 -2.93
C ARG A 63 -0.30 6.13 -1.66
N LEU A 64 0.63 6.55 -0.80
CA LEU A 64 0.28 7.43 0.32
C LEU A 64 -0.34 8.73 -0.19
N ALA A 65 -1.38 9.20 0.49
CA ALA A 65 -2.17 10.34 0.03
C ALA A 65 -1.35 11.63 -0.07
N ASN A 66 -0.41 11.85 0.86
CA ASN A 66 0.44 13.03 0.90
C ASN A 66 1.65 12.84 1.85
N ARG A 67 2.59 13.80 1.80
CA ARG A 67 3.79 13.85 2.65
C ARG A 67 3.47 13.93 4.17
N ARG A 68 2.29 14.38 4.57
CA ARG A 68 1.90 14.41 6.00
C ARG A 68 1.64 13.01 6.52
N VAL A 69 1.00 12.15 5.73
CA VAL A 69 0.80 10.73 6.08
C VAL A 69 2.13 10.00 6.16
N GLU A 70 3.03 10.25 5.22
CA GLU A 70 4.38 9.68 5.21
C GLU A 70 5.16 10.05 6.48
N ARG A 71 5.24 11.34 6.83
CA ARG A 71 5.90 11.78 8.07
C ARG A 71 5.31 11.15 9.32
N LEU A 72 3.98 11.05 9.40
CA LEU A 72 3.31 10.42 10.52
C LEU A 72 3.69 8.93 10.65
N LEU A 73 3.79 8.22 9.53
CA LEU A 73 4.21 6.82 9.53
C LEU A 73 5.69 6.68 9.92
N GLU A 74 6.54 7.59 9.47
CA GLU A 74 7.96 7.61 9.83
C GLU A 74 8.18 7.89 11.33
N GLU A 75 7.43 8.83 11.90
CA GLU A 75 7.45 9.09 13.35
C GLU A 75 6.97 7.89 14.18
N MET A 76 6.00 7.13 13.66
CA MET A 76 5.40 6.00 14.38
C MET A 76 6.15 4.68 14.22
N LEU A 77 6.73 4.42 13.03
CA LEU A 77 7.28 3.12 12.64
C LEU A 77 8.75 3.18 12.27
N GLY A 78 9.35 4.38 12.24
CA GLY A 78 10.72 4.61 11.81
C GLY A 78 10.88 4.67 10.29
N PRO A 79 12.13 4.70 9.80
CA PRO A 79 12.42 4.80 8.38
C PRO A 79 11.85 3.62 7.59
N ALA A 80 11.37 3.88 6.38
CA ALA A 80 10.89 2.85 5.49
C ALA A 80 12.00 1.83 5.16
N GLY A 81 11.66 0.54 5.19
CA GLY A 81 12.53 -0.49 4.62
C GLY A 81 12.60 -0.38 3.08
N GLN A 82 13.47 -1.19 2.46
CA GLN A 82 13.59 -1.24 1.00
C GLN A 82 12.32 -1.86 0.38
N ALA A 83 11.89 -1.35 -0.78
CA ALA A 83 10.80 -1.95 -1.54
C ALA A 83 11.17 -3.39 -1.93
N THR A 84 10.39 -4.37 -1.48
CA THR A 84 10.66 -5.78 -1.76
C THR A 84 9.55 -6.35 -2.63
N ARG A 85 9.91 -6.90 -3.79
CA ARG A 85 8.97 -7.61 -4.65
C ARG A 85 8.58 -8.94 -3.98
N PRO A 86 7.30 -9.18 -3.64
CA PRO A 86 6.87 -10.46 -3.10
C PRO A 86 6.99 -11.55 -4.17
N PRO A 87 7.44 -12.76 -3.79
CA PRO A 87 7.67 -13.86 -4.74
C PRO A 87 6.39 -14.32 -5.45
N ASP A 88 5.23 -14.17 -4.80
CA ASP A 88 3.93 -14.60 -5.31
C ASP A 88 3.13 -13.50 -6.04
N CYS A 89 3.76 -12.42 -6.53
CA CYS A 89 2.99 -11.45 -7.34
C CYS A 89 2.79 -11.96 -8.77
N PRO A 90 1.54 -12.24 -9.20
CA PRO A 90 1.23 -12.59 -10.59
C PRO A 90 1.28 -11.36 -11.52
N CYS A 91 1.61 -10.18 -10.98
CA CYS A 91 1.62 -8.92 -11.70
C CYS A 91 2.89 -8.76 -12.55
N SER A 92 2.78 -8.96 -13.87
CA SER A 92 3.88 -8.79 -14.83
C SER A 92 4.28 -7.32 -15.08
N ARG A 93 3.58 -6.35 -14.47
CA ARG A 93 3.66 -4.93 -14.86
C ARG A 93 3.59 -3.89 -13.73
N CYS A 94 3.80 -4.28 -12.47
CA CYS A 94 3.90 -3.32 -11.35
C CYS A 94 5.31 -2.66 -11.43
N ALA A 95 5.46 -1.66 -12.30
CA ALA A 95 6.73 -1.13 -12.80
C ALA A 95 7.39 -0.08 -11.88
N PHE A 96 7.94 -0.52 -10.75
CA PHE A 96 9.10 0.12 -10.12
C PHE A 96 10.26 -0.88 -9.95
N CYS A 97 10.46 -1.74 -10.94
CA CYS A 97 11.62 -2.65 -11.03
C CYS A 97 12.41 -2.42 -12.34
N ASN A 98 12.54 -1.15 -12.76
CA ASN A 98 13.62 -0.67 -13.65
C ASN A 98 13.59 0.87 -13.70
N LEU A 99 14.25 1.50 -12.73
CA LEU A 99 15.28 2.47 -13.06
C LEU A 99 16.60 1.95 -12.49
#